data_AF-A0A945B539-F1
#
_entry.id   AF-A0A945B539-F1
#
_cell.length_a   1.000
_cell.length_b   1.000
_cell.length_c   1.000
_cell.angle_alpha   90.00
_cell.angle_beta   90.00
_cell.angle_gamma   90.00
#
_symmetry.space_group_name_H-M   'P 1'
#
loop_
_entity.id
_entity.type
_entity.pdbx_description
1 polymer ?
#
loop_
_entity_poly.entity_id
_entity_poly.type
_entity_poly.pdbx_seq_one_letter_code
_entity_poly.pdbx_strand_id
1 'polypeptide(L)'
;MKIPVIFQAVWLFLIYTVTVSSFASVIDANALYQSYCSVCHGDKGDGQSHAMQGLVPPPRDFTSPQSAIELNNLRIESAIRTGISGTAMTGWKTRLSEQQIAALSELIETKFLQSTNVETAPEGSRIYADYCSVCHGDSGQGAVWATSGLSPPPVDFTNQAIQTILSRERMIRSVSYGRAETAMTGWKSRLADKQIETVVDYVINSFMSGSDMSNPALKAVTKMVAATPENTRADMNLELHASLKGDLTRGTTLYMANCSTCHGVEGDGRGPRAYFINPKPRNFLHTASRASYNRPTLFTAIGKGKLRSEMPAWEKVFNDQQIADVSEFIFKSFISP
;
A
#
# COMPACT_ATOMS: atom_id res chain seq x y z
N MET A 1 60.91 -49.83 -68.71
CA MET A 1 61.41 -48.81 -67.77
C MET A 1 60.38 -47.67 -67.74
N LYS A 2 60.15 -47.05 -66.58
CA LYS A 2 58.90 -46.36 -66.18
C LYS A 2 58.61 -45.03 -66.92
N ILE A 3 57.31 -44.76 -67.06
CA ILE A 3 56.51 -43.55 -67.43
C ILE A 3 56.71 -42.44 -66.33
N PRO A 4 56.25 -41.14 -66.33
CA PRO A 4 55.51 -40.28 -67.29
C PRO A 4 55.89 -38.77 -67.42
N VAL A 5 55.19 -38.13 -68.37
CA VAL A 5 54.74 -36.72 -68.53
C VAL A 5 54.19 -36.07 -67.24
N ILE A 6 54.50 -34.79 -66.97
CA ILE A 6 53.75 -33.95 -66.01
C ILE A 6 53.45 -32.56 -66.60
N PHE A 7 52.16 -32.33 -66.82
CA PHE A 7 51.51 -31.05 -67.15
C PHE A 7 51.51 -30.11 -65.93
N GLN A 8 51.74 -28.83 -66.15
CA GLN A 8 51.48 -27.77 -65.17
C GLN A 8 49.97 -27.63 -64.93
N ALA A 9 49.53 -27.85 -63.70
CA ALA A 9 48.17 -27.57 -63.24
C ALA A 9 48.20 -26.42 -62.22
N VAL A 10 47.67 -25.27 -62.62
CA VAL A 10 47.39 -24.11 -61.77
C VAL A 10 46.29 -24.51 -60.77
N TRP A 11 46.63 -24.58 -59.49
CA TRP A 11 45.66 -24.77 -58.41
C TRP A 11 45.02 -23.42 -58.04
N LEU A 12 43.81 -23.19 -58.53
CA LEU A 12 42.87 -22.20 -57.99
C LEU A 12 42.39 -22.67 -56.61
N PHE A 13 42.92 -22.08 -55.55
CA PHE A 13 42.40 -22.22 -54.19
C PHE A 13 41.09 -21.43 -54.10
N LEU A 14 39.95 -22.10 -54.28
CA LEU A 14 38.64 -21.57 -53.86
C LEU A 14 38.58 -21.62 -52.33
N ILE A 15 38.74 -20.46 -51.69
CA ILE A 15 38.48 -20.28 -50.26
C ILE A 15 36.95 -20.29 -50.09
N TYR A 16 36.39 -21.43 -49.72
CA TYR A 16 35.00 -21.54 -49.33
C TYR A 16 34.86 -20.96 -47.91
N THR A 17 34.41 -19.71 -47.80
CA THR A 17 34.02 -19.12 -46.52
C THR A 17 32.74 -19.82 -46.06
N VAL A 18 32.87 -20.83 -45.21
CA VAL A 18 31.73 -21.40 -44.47
C VAL A 18 31.28 -20.35 -43.46
N THR A 19 30.23 -19.61 -43.80
CA THR A 19 29.48 -18.80 -42.82
C THR A 19 28.79 -19.76 -41.87
N VAL A 20 29.34 -19.93 -40.67
CA VAL A 20 28.65 -20.60 -39.56
C VAL A 20 27.56 -19.64 -39.10
N SER A 21 26.36 -19.78 -39.68
CA SER A 21 25.17 -19.12 -39.16
C SER A 21 24.90 -19.69 -37.78
N SER A 22 25.11 -18.89 -36.74
CA SER A 22 24.68 -19.24 -35.39
C SER A 22 23.15 -19.36 -35.42
N PHE A 23 22.62 -20.58 -35.31
CA PHE A 23 21.22 -20.76 -34.96
C PHE A 23 21.05 -20.26 -33.52
N ALA A 24 20.57 -19.02 -33.36
CA ALA A 24 19.97 -18.62 -32.10
C ALA A 24 18.82 -19.60 -31.83
N SER A 25 18.93 -20.41 -30.78
CA SER A 25 17.85 -21.29 -30.37
C SER A 25 16.61 -20.44 -30.11
N VAL A 26 15.56 -20.63 -30.89
CA VAL A 26 14.28 -19.93 -30.70
C VAL A 26 13.78 -20.29 -29.29
N ILE A 27 13.65 -19.28 -28.42
CA ILE A 27 13.14 -19.48 -27.07
C ILE A 27 11.62 -19.65 -27.19
N ASP A 28 11.12 -20.85 -26.93
CA ASP A 28 9.69 -21.10 -26.87
C ASP A 28 9.14 -20.73 -25.49
N ALA A 29 8.80 -19.44 -25.33
CA ALA A 29 8.22 -18.93 -24.09
C ALA A 29 6.89 -19.61 -23.73
N ASN A 30 6.09 -20.03 -24.71
CA ASN A 30 4.82 -20.74 -24.44
C ASN A 30 5.10 -22.10 -23.80
N ALA A 31 6.06 -22.87 -24.34
CA ALA A 31 6.46 -24.14 -23.75
C ALA A 31 7.05 -23.97 -22.34
N LEU A 32 7.85 -22.92 -22.12
CA LEU A 32 8.39 -22.60 -20.79
C LEU A 32 7.27 -22.24 -19.80
N TYR A 33 6.31 -21.40 -20.20
CA TYR A 33 5.18 -21.03 -19.36
C TYR A 33 4.36 -22.26 -18.98
N GLN A 34 4.08 -23.13 -19.95
CA GLN A 34 3.35 -24.38 -19.73
C GLN A 34 4.10 -25.36 -18.83
N SER A 35 5.43 -25.39 -18.90
CA SER A 35 6.24 -26.32 -18.11
C SER A 35 6.44 -25.87 -16.66
N TYR A 36 6.46 -24.57 -16.40
CA TYR A 36 6.90 -24.02 -15.11
C TYR A 36 5.90 -23.10 -14.43
N CYS A 37 5.01 -22.44 -15.18
CA CYS A 37 4.19 -21.33 -14.66
C CYS A 37 2.71 -21.71 -14.55
N SER A 38 2.15 -22.42 -15.54
CA SER A 38 0.71 -22.70 -15.63
C SER A 38 0.17 -23.55 -14.47
N VAL A 39 1.03 -24.38 -13.86
CA VAL A 39 0.67 -25.18 -12.67
C VAL A 39 0.16 -24.31 -11.50
N CYS A 40 0.62 -23.06 -11.41
CA CYS A 40 0.16 -22.09 -10.41
C CYS A 40 -0.69 -20.99 -11.05
N HIS A 41 -0.24 -20.39 -12.14
CA HIS A 41 -0.88 -19.23 -12.76
C HIS A 41 -2.00 -19.57 -13.73
N GLY A 42 -2.28 -20.86 -13.96
CA GLY A 42 -3.29 -21.33 -14.89
C GLY A 42 -2.86 -21.20 -16.35
N ASP A 43 -3.43 -22.04 -17.23
CA ASP A 43 -3.12 -22.04 -18.67
C ASP A 43 -3.55 -20.73 -19.36
N LYS A 44 -4.53 -20.05 -18.77
CA LYS A 44 -5.05 -18.76 -19.22
C LYS A 44 -4.38 -17.55 -18.56
N GLY A 45 -3.47 -17.79 -17.61
CA GLY A 45 -2.87 -16.72 -16.80
C GLY A 45 -3.82 -16.11 -15.78
N ASP A 46 -4.97 -16.74 -15.50
CA ASP A 46 -6.02 -16.23 -14.62
C ASP A 46 -5.83 -16.63 -13.14
N GLY A 47 -4.72 -17.29 -12.80
CA GLY A 47 -4.44 -17.79 -11.45
C GLY A 47 -5.33 -18.97 -11.03
N GLN A 48 -6.28 -19.41 -11.87
CA GLN A 48 -7.21 -20.49 -11.57
C GLN A 48 -6.60 -21.86 -11.90
N SER A 49 -5.61 -22.26 -11.11
CA SER A 49 -5.00 -23.58 -11.19
C SER A 49 -5.49 -24.51 -10.08
N HIS A 50 -5.19 -25.80 -10.21
CA HIS A 50 -5.40 -26.77 -9.13
C HIS A 50 -4.63 -26.41 -7.86
N ALA A 51 -3.54 -25.62 -7.97
CA ALA A 51 -2.77 -25.16 -6.82
C ALA A 51 -3.41 -23.95 -6.10
N MET A 52 -4.36 -23.23 -6.71
CA MET A 52 -4.90 -21.96 -6.20
C MET A 52 -5.39 -22.06 -4.75
N GLN A 53 -6.12 -23.12 -4.39
CA GLN A 53 -6.70 -23.28 -3.05
C GLN A 53 -5.66 -23.54 -1.95
N GLY A 54 -4.45 -23.98 -2.31
CA GLY A 54 -3.39 -24.36 -1.37
C GLY A 54 -2.36 -23.26 -1.13
N LEU A 55 -2.50 -22.09 -1.75
CA LEU A 55 -1.48 -21.04 -1.73
C LEU A 55 -2.06 -19.76 -1.12
N VAL A 56 -1.32 -19.20 -0.16
CA VAL A 56 -1.65 -17.93 0.49
C VAL A 56 -0.42 -17.01 0.40
N PRO A 57 -0.51 -15.85 -0.29
CA PRO A 57 -1.64 -15.41 -1.12
C PRO A 57 -1.82 -16.28 -2.38
N PRO A 58 -3.01 -16.24 -3.04
CA PRO A 58 -3.24 -16.99 -4.27
C PRO A 58 -2.33 -16.50 -5.41
N PRO A 59 -2.07 -17.33 -6.44
CA PRO A 59 -1.31 -16.93 -7.61
C PRO A 59 -1.91 -15.69 -8.29
N ARG A 60 -1.04 -14.84 -8.84
CA ARG A 60 -1.45 -13.64 -9.57
C ARG A 60 -2.29 -13.99 -10.79
N ASP A 61 -3.48 -13.40 -10.89
CA ASP A 61 -4.32 -13.37 -12.09
C ASP A 61 -3.83 -12.26 -13.03
N PHE A 62 -3.06 -12.62 -14.04
CA PHE A 62 -2.53 -11.72 -15.08
C PHE A 62 -3.64 -11.14 -15.98
N THR A 63 -4.79 -11.80 -16.09
CA THR A 63 -5.91 -11.35 -16.93
C THR A 63 -6.77 -10.29 -16.27
N SER A 64 -6.59 -10.08 -14.96
CA SER A 64 -7.32 -9.04 -14.24
C SER A 64 -6.93 -7.64 -14.75
N PRO A 65 -7.90 -6.69 -14.82
CA PRO A 65 -7.59 -5.29 -15.10
C PRO A 65 -6.53 -4.71 -14.16
N GLN A 66 -6.50 -5.19 -12.90
CA GLN A 66 -5.50 -4.77 -11.93
C GLN A 66 -4.09 -5.18 -12.35
N SER A 67 -3.90 -6.41 -12.83
CA SER A 67 -2.59 -6.89 -13.28
C SER A 67 -2.06 -6.12 -14.49
N ALA A 68 -2.91 -5.74 -15.44
CA ALA A 68 -2.43 -4.94 -16.58
C ALA A 68 -2.01 -3.52 -16.21
N ILE A 69 -2.54 -2.99 -15.10
CA ILE A 69 -2.11 -1.69 -14.56
C ILE A 69 -0.82 -1.85 -13.76
N GLU A 70 -0.75 -2.88 -12.90
CA GLU A 70 0.34 -3.06 -11.94
C GLU A 70 1.61 -3.64 -12.53
N LEU A 71 1.46 -4.48 -13.55
CA LEU A 71 2.54 -5.25 -14.13
C LEU A 71 3.02 -4.59 -15.42
N ASN A 72 4.31 -4.35 -15.47
CA ASN A 72 5.05 -4.05 -16.69
C ASN A 72 6.14 -5.11 -16.87
N ASN A 73 6.74 -5.14 -18.05
CA ASN A 73 7.81 -6.09 -18.36
C ASN A 73 8.89 -6.16 -17.26
N LEU A 74 9.41 -5.01 -16.80
CA LEU A 74 10.48 -4.98 -15.80
C LEU A 74 10.06 -5.61 -14.46
N ARG A 75 8.83 -5.35 -14.02
CA ARG A 75 8.28 -5.91 -12.78
C ARG A 75 8.06 -7.42 -12.89
N ILE A 76 7.54 -7.89 -14.02
CA ILE A 76 7.35 -9.32 -14.27
C ILE A 76 8.70 -10.04 -14.33
N GLU A 77 9.65 -9.48 -15.07
CA GLU A 77 11.01 -10.01 -15.17
C GLU A 77 11.69 -10.12 -13.80
N SER A 78 11.60 -9.06 -12.98
CA SER A 78 12.11 -9.08 -11.61
C SER A 78 11.42 -10.15 -10.76
N ALA A 79 10.10 -10.28 -10.85
CA ALA A 79 9.35 -11.28 -10.09
C ALA A 79 9.73 -12.72 -10.49
N ILE A 80 9.90 -13.00 -11.78
CA ILE A 80 10.36 -14.31 -12.26
C ILE A 80 11.79 -14.56 -11.79
N ARG A 81 12.68 -13.57 -11.94
CA ARG A 81 14.11 -13.68 -11.62
C ARG A 81 14.36 -13.95 -10.14
N THR A 82 13.76 -13.15 -9.25
CA THR A 82 14.08 -13.17 -7.82
C THR A 82 12.99 -13.80 -6.96
N GLY A 83 11.80 -14.03 -7.51
CA GLY A 83 10.63 -14.44 -6.75
C GLY A 83 10.00 -13.27 -5.98
N ILE A 84 8.90 -13.58 -5.29
CA ILE A 84 8.16 -12.63 -4.45
C ILE A 84 8.19 -13.15 -3.02
N SER A 85 8.89 -12.41 -2.15
CA SER A 85 9.07 -12.78 -0.74
C SER A 85 7.74 -12.90 -0.01
N GLY A 86 7.60 -13.95 0.80
CA GLY A 86 6.37 -14.27 1.55
C GLY A 86 5.22 -14.82 0.70
N THR A 87 5.52 -15.26 -0.52
CA THR A 87 4.58 -15.99 -1.38
C THR A 87 5.21 -17.31 -1.85
N ALA A 88 4.43 -18.15 -2.52
CA ALA A 88 4.94 -19.36 -3.16
C ALA A 88 5.75 -19.10 -4.45
N MET A 89 5.77 -17.86 -4.96
CA MET A 89 6.49 -17.50 -6.18
C MET A 89 8.00 -17.42 -5.92
N THR A 90 8.71 -18.54 -6.09
CA THR A 90 10.17 -18.62 -5.94
C THR A 90 10.91 -17.95 -7.09
N GLY A 91 12.16 -17.54 -6.88
CA GLY A 91 13.01 -17.00 -7.94
C GLY A 91 13.58 -18.06 -8.87
N TRP A 92 13.52 -17.81 -10.17
CA TRP A 92 13.87 -18.75 -11.24
C TRP A 92 15.25 -18.52 -11.87
N LYS A 93 16.01 -17.51 -11.43
CA LYS A 93 17.35 -17.17 -11.97
C LYS A 93 18.39 -18.30 -11.94
N THR A 94 18.16 -19.35 -11.15
CA THR A 94 19.06 -20.53 -11.08
C THR A 94 18.69 -21.63 -12.06
N ARG A 95 17.50 -21.55 -12.69
CA ARG A 95 16.97 -22.57 -13.62
C ARG A 95 16.65 -22.03 -15.00
N LEU A 96 16.41 -20.73 -15.12
CA LEU A 96 16.13 -20.06 -16.39
C LEU A 96 17.24 -19.06 -16.68
N SER A 97 17.65 -18.99 -17.94
CA SER A 97 18.55 -17.95 -18.45
C SER A 97 17.87 -16.59 -18.51
N GLU A 98 18.67 -15.53 -18.55
CA GLU A 98 18.23 -14.14 -18.72
C GLU A 98 17.28 -13.97 -19.91
N GLN A 99 17.61 -14.58 -21.03
CA GLN A 99 16.80 -14.51 -22.25
C GLN A 99 15.47 -15.26 -22.10
N GLN A 100 15.44 -16.37 -21.36
CA GLN A 100 14.20 -17.11 -21.08
C GLN A 100 13.28 -16.34 -20.12
N ILE A 101 13.86 -15.67 -19.12
CA ILE A 101 13.11 -14.82 -18.18
C ILE A 101 12.51 -13.63 -18.93
N ALA A 102 13.29 -12.95 -19.78
CA ALA A 102 12.81 -11.86 -20.61
C ALA A 102 11.69 -12.33 -21.56
N ALA A 103 11.86 -13.48 -22.22
CA ALA A 103 10.84 -14.03 -23.12
C ALA A 103 9.55 -14.43 -22.40
N LEU A 104 9.63 -14.96 -21.17
CA LEU A 104 8.44 -15.22 -20.33
C LEU A 104 7.75 -13.92 -19.89
N SER A 105 8.53 -12.89 -19.56
CA SER A 105 8.01 -11.58 -19.20
C SER A 105 7.22 -10.95 -20.35
N GLU A 106 7.82 -10.94 -21.54
CA GLU A 106 7.17 -10.48 -22.78
C GLU A 106 5.93 -11.31 -23.11
N LEU A 107 5.99 -12.64 -22.97
CA LEU A 107 4.81 -13.49 -23.17
C LEU A 107 3.68 -13.11 -22.20
N ILE A 108 3.96 -12.94 -20.91
CA ILE A 108 2.93 -12.61 -19.93
C ILE A 108 2.30 -11.25 -20.25
N GLU A 109 3.13 -10.26 -20.56
CA GLU A 109 2.70 -8.92 -20.95
C GLU A 109 1.83 -8.95 -22.21
N THR A 110 2.30 -9.57 -23.28
CA THR A 110 1.61 -9.57 -24.58
C THR A 110 0.40 -10.48 -24.63
N LYS A 111 0.44 -11.63 -23.97
CA LYS A 111 -0.62 -12.66 -24.05
C LYS A 111 -1.71 -12.50 -23.00
N PHE A 112 -1.34 -12.13 -21.77
CA PHE A 112 -2.26 -12.13 -20.65
C PHE A 112 -2.67 -10.73 -20.20
N LEU A 113 -1.79 -9.73 -20.30
CA LEU A 113 -2.12 -8.35 -19.88
C LEU A 113 -2.86 -7.53 -20.95
N GLN A 114 -2.62 -7.79 -22.24
CA GLN A 114 -3.20 -7.01 -23.35
C GLN A 114 -4.74 -7.09 -23.47
N SER A 115 -5.40 -7.96 -22.70
CA SER A 115 -6.87 -8.04 -22.66
C SER A 115 -7.53 -6.88 -21.88
N THR A 116 -6.77 -5.99 -21.25
CA THR A 116 -7.32 -4.81 -20.57
C THR A 116 -6.55 -3.54 -20.94
N ASN A 117 -7.22 -2.62 -21.62
CA ASN A 117 -6.63 -1.33 -22.01
C ASN A 117 -6.32 -0.50 -20.75
N VAL A 118 -5.03 -0.31 -20.45
CA VAL A 118 -4.50 0.53 -19.36
C VAL A 118 -5.03 1.98 -19.41
N GLU A 119 -5.38 2.49 -20.60
CA GLU A 119 -6.03 3.80 -20.76
C GLU A 119 -7.49 3.85 -20.26
N THR A 120 -8.17 2.69 -20.15
CA THR A 120 -9.57 2.60 -19.67
C THR A 120 -9.69 2.27 -18.18
N ALA A 121 -8.57 2.00 -17.51
CA ALA A 121 -8.55 1.69 -16.09
C ALA A 121 -9.07 2.87 -15.24
N PRO A 122 -9.99 2.64 -14.28
CA PRO A 122 -10.48 3.67 -13.38
C PRO A 122 -9.30 4.38 -12.71
N GLU A 123 -9.28 5.72 -12.73
CA GLU A 123 -8.13 6.53 -12.27
C GLU A 123 -7.60 6.12 -10.89
N GLY A 124 -8.48 5.76 -9.94
CA GLY A 124 -8.09 5.33 -8.59
C GLY A 124 -7.23 4.07 -8.56
N SER A 125 -7.48 3.11 -9.47
CA SER A 125 -6.69 1.88 -9.57
C SER A 125 -5.27 2.15 -10.08
N ARG A 126 -5.12 3.09 -11.03
CA ARG A 126 -3.81 3.53 -11.55
C ARG A 126 -3.01 4.24 -10.47
N ILE A 127 -3.62 5.19 -9.76
CA ILE A 127 -2.98 5.89 -8.63
C ILE A 127 -2.53 4.89 -7.55
N TYR A 128 -3.37 3.91 -7.21
CA TYR A 128 -3.01 2.90 -6.22
C TYR A 128 -1.80 2.07 -6.65
N ALA A 129 -1.80 1.59 -7.89
CA ALA A 129 -0.71 0.80 -8.46
C ALA A 129 0.61 1.58 -8.45
N ASP A 130 0.58 2.84 -8.90
CA ASP A 130 1.79 3.68 -9.04
C ASP A 130 2.41 4.07 -7.70
N TYR A 131 1.59 4.33 -6.68
CA TYR A 131 2.04 5.01 -5.47
C TYR A 131 1.83 4.24 -4.16
N CYS A 132 0.82 3.38 -4.09
CA CYS A 132 0.36 2.79 -2.83
C CYS A 132 0.72 1.31 -2.67
N SER A 133 0.64 0.56 -3.77
CA SER A 133 0.80 -0.90 -3.83
C SER A 133 2.15 -1.38 -3.26
N VAL A 134 3.21 -0.59 -3.45
CA VAL A 134 4.57 -0.90 -2.97
C VAL A 134 4.60 -1.19 -1.46
N CYS A 135 3.80 -0.50 -0.66
CA CYS A 135 3.70 -0.71 0.79
C CYS A 135 2.42 -1.45 1.18
N HIS A 136 1.28 -1.11 0.58
CA HIS A 136 -0.02 -1.66 0.95
C HIS A 136 -0.32 -3.01 0.32
N GLY A 137 0.56 -3.50 -0.57
CA GLY A 137 0.39 -4.75 -1.29
C GLY A 137 -0.69 -4.63 -2.34
N ASP A 138 -0.52 -5.37 -3.44
CA ASP A 138 -1.47 -5.34 -4.55
C ASP A 138 -2.88 -5.84 -4.15
N SER A 139 -2.98 -6.65 -3.10
CA SER A 139 -4.26 -7.15 -2.55
C SER A 139 -4.77 -6.36 -1.35
N GLY A 140 -4.12 -5.23 -1.00
CA GLY A 140 -4.49 -4.42 0.16
C GLY A 140 -4.14 -5.02 1.53
N GLN A 141 -3.44 -6.15 1.58
CA GLN A 141 -3.07 -6.87 2.83
C GLN A 141 -1.77 -6.38 3.47
N GLY A 142 -1.10 -5.40 2.85
CA GLY A 142 0.27 -4.99 3.17
C GLY A 142 1.29 -5.84 2.41
N ALA A 143 2.27 -5.19 1.77
CA ALA A 143 3.37 -5.89 1.13
C ALA A 143 4.26 -6.56 2.18
N VAL A 144 4.70 -7.80 1.96
CA VAL A 144 5.44 -8.61 2.95
C VAL A 144 6.70 -7.91 3.49
N TRP A 145 7.45 -7.24 2.61
CA TRP A 145 8.62 -6.49 3.02
C TRP A 145 8.25 -5.31 3.93
N ALA A 146 7.11 -4.66 3.66
CA ALA A 146 6.64 -3.50 4.40
C ALA A 146 6.04 -3.90 5.75
N THR A 147 5.33 -5.04 5.81
CA THR A 147 4.79 -5.58 7.07
C THR A 147 5.89 -6.05 8.03
N SER A 148 7.02 -6.52 7.50
CA SER A 148 8.17 -6.95 8.32
C SER A 148 9.18 -5.83 8.59
N GLY A 149 9.27 -4.85 7.69
CA GLY A 149 10.32 -3.81 7.70
C GLY A 149 9.88 -2.45 8.24
N LEU A 150 8.57 -2.19 8.38
CA LEU A 150 8.06 -0.91 8.87
C LEU A 150 7.37 -1.07 10.22
N SER A 151 7.54 -0.06 11.07
CA SER A 151 6.87 0.01 12.37
C SER A 151 6.15 1.36 12.53
N PRO A 152 4.82 1.39 12.71
CA PRO A 152 3.90 0.25 12.58
C PRO A 152 3.80 -0.26 11.12
N PRO A 153 3.39 -1.51 10.90
CA PRO A 153 3.20 -2.05 9.55
C PRO A 153 2.07 -1.31 8.81
N PRO A 154 2.06 -1.33 7.46
CA PRO A 154 0.92 -0.87 6.68
C PRO A 154 -0.38 -1.56 7.12
N VAL A 155 -1.49 -0.83 7.00
CA VAL A 155 -2.80 -1.39 7.29
C VAL A 155 -3.13 -2.50 6.28
N ASP A 156 -3.63 -3.62 6.81
CA ASP A 156 -4.37 -4.63 6.05
C ASP A 156 -5.83 -4.19 5.91
N PHE A 157 -6.21 -3.77 4.70
CA PHE A 157 -7.56 -3.29 4.37
C PHE A 157 -8.59 -4.43 4.28
N THR A 158 -8.16 -5.69 4.18
CA THR A 158 -9.04 -6.86 4.11
C THR A 158 -9.51 -7.32 5.50
N ASN A 159 -8.87 -6.82 6.56
CA ASN A 159 -9.20 -7.14 7.93
C ASN A 159 -10.53 -6.49 8.37
N GLN A 160 -11.55 -7.30 8.64
CA GLN A 160 -12.89 -6.82 9.05
C GLN A 160 -12.87 -5.92 10.29
N ALA A 161 -12.01 -6.19 11.27
CA ALA A 161 -11.90 -5.36 12.48
C ALA A 161 -11.27 -3.98 12.18
N ILE A 162 -10.48 -3.86 11.11
CA ILE A 162 -9.98 -2.58 10.62
C ILE A 162 -11.06 -1.86 9.83
N GLN A 163 -11.81 -2.58 8.99
CA GLN A 163 -12.87 -1.99 8.16
C GLN A 163 -13.93 -1.28 9.00
N THR A 164 -14.28 -1.82 10.18
CA THR A 164 -15.27 -1.20 11.08
C THR A 164 -14.83 0.13 11.70
N ILE A 165 -13.52 0.38 11.79
CA ILE A 165 -12.97 1.60 12.41
C ILE A 165 -12.36 2.59 11.41
N LEU A 166 -12.30 2.22 10.13
CA LEU A 166 -11.64 2.98 9.08
C LEU A 166 -12.70 3.60 8.16
N SER A 167 -13.18 4.80 8.52
CA SER A 167 -14.12 5.55 7.69
C SER A 167 -13.44 6.13 6.45
N ARG A 168 -14.23 6.41 5.40
CA ARG A 168 -13.77 7.07 4.17
C ARG A 168 -13.04 8.38 4.45
N GLU A 169 -13.60 9.22 5.32
CA GLU A 169 -13.04 10.53 5.70
C GLU A 169 -11.70 10.35 6.40
N ARG A 170 -11.58 9.34 7.28
CA ARG A 170 -10.32 9.01 7.94
C ARG A 170 -9.27 8.54 6.94
N MET A 171 -9.65 7.79 5.92
CA MET A 171 -8.75 7.34 4.85
C MET A 171 -8.26 8.51 4.00
N ILE A 172 -9.17 9.34 3.49
CA ILE A 172 -8.85 10.57 2.73
C ILE A 172 -7.84 11.40 3.51
N ARG A 173 -8.14 11.68 4.78
CA ARG A 173 -7.26 12.46 5.65
C ARG A 173 -5.88 11.83 5.83
N SER A 174 -5.82 10.51 5.99
CA SER A 174 -4.56 9.78 6.15
C SER A 174 -3.71 9.81 4.88
N VAL A 175 -4.34 9.69 3.70
CA VAL A 175 -3.64 9.81 2.41
C VAL A 175 -3.13 11.24 2.22
N SER A 176 -3.92 12.23 2.60
CA SER A 176 -3.59 13.64 2.32
C SER A 176 -2.46 14.19 3.17
N TYR A 177 -2.53 13.95 4.48
CA TYR A 177 -1.61 14.55 5.44
C TYR A 177 -0.63 13.55 6.04
N GLY A 178 -0.77 12.26 5.70
CA GLY A 178 0.06 11.20 6.23
C GLY A 178 -0.30 10.85 7.67
N ARG A 179 0.55 10.03 8.29
CA ARG A 179 0.42 9.61 9.68
C ARG A 179 1.76 9.80 10.38
N ALA A 180 1.75 10.70 11.37
CA ALA A 180 2.92 11.03 12.20
C ALA A 180 3.60 9.77 12.76
N GLU A 181 4.94 9.76 12.77
CA GLU A 181 5.75 8.65 13.28
C GLU A 181 5.47 7.30 12.59
N THR A 182 5.09 7.34 11.31
CA THR A 182 4.96 6.16 10.43
C THR A 182 5.55 6.44 9.05
N ALA A 183 5.73 5.41 8.25
CA ALA A 183 6.16 5.55 6.85
C ALA A 183 5.08 6.15 5.92
N MET A 184 3.83 6.28 6.39
CA MET A 184 2.74 6.82 5.57
C MET A 184 2.83 8.35 5.47
N THR A 185 3.51 8.83 4.43
CA THR A 185 3.62 10.26 4.12
C THR A 185 2.28 10.85 3.64
N GLY A 186 2.17 12.18 3.70
CA GLY A 186 1.06 12.91 3.08
C GLY A 186 1.27 13.10 1.58
N TRP A 187 0.19 12.97 0.81
CA TRP A 187 0.18 13.03 -0.65
C TRP A 187 -0.46 14.31 -1.20
N LYS A 188 -0.98 15.21 -0.35
CA LYS A 188 -1.65 16.45 -0.80
C LYS A 188 -0.74 17.41 -1.60
N SER A 189 0.58 17.26 -1.52
CA SER A 189 1.52 18.03 -2.35
C SER A 189 1.79 17.40 -3.72
N ARG A 190 1.26 16.20 -4.00
CA ARG A 190 1.53 15.41 -5.22
C ARG A 190 0.27 14.97 -5.95
N LEU A 191 -0.84 14.78 -5.24
CA LEU A 191 -2.13 14.37 -5.79
C LEU A 191 -3.16 15.47 -5.53
N ALA A 192 -3.99 15.75 -6.53
CA ALA A 192 -5.15 16.63 -6.37
C ALA A 192 -6.16 16.02 -5.40
N ASP A 193 -7.00 16.85 -4.77
CA ASP A 193 -7.99 16.39 -3.79
C ASP A 193 -8.94 15.34 -4.40
N LYS A 194 -9.35 15.54 -5.66
CA LYS A 194 -10.17 14.56 -6.37
C LYS A 194 -9.45 13.22 -6.57
N GLN A 195 -8.15 13.23 -6.86
CA GLN A 195 -7.35 12.02 -7.07
C GLN A 195 -7.19 11.23 -5.77
N ILE A 196 -7.05 11.93 -4.63
CA ILE A 196 -7.01 11.32 -3.31
C ILE A 196 -8.34 10.63 -2.98
N GLU A 197 -9.46 11.30 -3.26
CA GLU A 197 -10.77 10.68 -3.11
C GLU A 197 -10.91 9.44 -4.00
N THR A 198 -10.53 9.54 -5.27
CA THR A 198 -10.64 8.44 -6.23
C THR A 198 -9.82 7.22 -5.80
N VAL A 199 -8.59 7.39 -5.30
CA VAL A 199 -7.79 6.26 -4.81
C VAL A 199 -8.34 5.66 -3.51
N VAL A 200 -8.91 6.49 -2.62
CA VAL A 200 -9.57 5.98 -1.40
C VAL A 200 -10.82 5.19 -1.75
N ASP A 201 -11.64 5.68 -2.67
CA ASP A 201 -12.83 4.99 -3.15
C ASP A 201 -12.46 3.65 -3.79
N TYR A 202 -11.37 3.61 -4.55
CA TYR A 202 -10.82 2.36 -5.07
C TYR A 202 -10.44 1.38 -3.94
N VAL A 203 -9.68 1.82 -2.92
CA VAL A 203 -9.29 0.95 -1.80
C VAL A 203 -10.51 0.37 -1.07
N ILE A 204 -11.52 1.20 -0.81
CA ILE A 204 -12.77 0.76 -0.17
C ILE A 204 -13.47 -0.27 -1.04
N ASN A 205 -13.71 0.06 -2.31
CA ASN A 205 -14.49 -0.78 -3.21
C ASN A 205 -13.79 -2.10 -3.52
N SER A 206 -12.47 -2.10 -3.65
CA SER A 206 -11.68 -3.26 -4.08
C SER A 206 -11.24 -4.18 -2.94
N PHE A 207 -10.99 -3.65 -1.74
CA PHE A 207 -10.41 -4.44 -0.64
C PHE A 207 -11.32 -4.57 0.59
N MET A 208 -12.28 -3.65 0.76
CA MET A 208 -13.13 -3.61 1.96
C MET A 208 -14.55 -4.18 1.73
N SER A 209 -14.99 -4.34 0.48
CA SER A 209 -16.36 -4.74 0.10
C SER A 209 -16.74 -6.21 0.38
N GLY A 210 -15.98 -6.93 1.20
CA GLY A 210 -16.38 -8.24 1.74
C GLY A 210 -17.33 -8.16 2.94
N SER A 211 -17.64 -6.96 3.43
CA SER A 211 -18.68 -6.73 4.44
C SER A 211 -20.04 -6.56 3.77
N ASP A 212 -20.94 -7.50 4.01
CA ASP A 212 -22.34 -7.54 3.56
C ASP A 212 -23.00 -6.15 3.38
N MET A 213 -23.16 -5.74 2.13
CA MET A 213 -23.78 -4.48 1.68
C MET A 213 -25.32 -4.50 1.74
N SER A 214 -25.93 -5.48 2.41
CA SER A 214 -27.38 -5.52 2.63
C SER A 214 -27.87 -4.58 3.75
N ASN A 215 -26.96 -3.94 4.51
CA ASN A 215 -27.32 -3.03 5.59
C ASN A 215 -27.91 -1.70 5.07
N PRO A 216 -29.20 -1.40 5.32
CA PRO A 216 -29.86 -0.16 4.89
C PRO A 216 -29.24 1.11 5.48
N ALA A 217 -28.53 1.01 6.61
CA ALA A 217 -27.83 2.13 7.22
C ALA A 217 -26.66 2.64 6.36
N LEU A 218 -26.01 1.77 5.56
CA LEU A 218 -24.92 2.18 4.67
C LEU A 218 -25.44 2.94 3.44
N LYS A 219 -26.62 2.59 2.92
CA LYS A 219 -27.30 3.33 1.83
C LYS A 219 -27.68 4.75 2.24
N ALA A 220 -28.00 4.97 3.52
CA ALA A 220 -28.26 6.30 4.05
C ALA A 220 -26.98 7.15 4.15
N VAL A 221 -25.83 6.51 4.45
CA VAL A 221 -24.52 7.18 4.44
C VAL A 221 -24.17 7.63 3.03
N THR A 222 -24.31 6.78 1.99
CA THR A 222 -23.99 7.13 0.60
C THR A 222 -24.78 8.34 0.07
N LYS A 223 -26.01 8.54 0.56
CA LYS A 223 -26.86 9.68 0.16
C LYS A 223 -26.52 10.98 0.91
N MET A 224 -25.79 10.90 2.03
CA MET A 224 -25.33 12.04 2.82
C MET A 224 -23.93 12.55 2.40
N VAL A 225 -23.17 11.74 1.63
CA VAL A 225 -21.83 12.11 1.07
C VAL A 225 -21.93 13.08 -0.13
N ALA A 226 -23.13 13.40 -0.61
CA ALA A 226 -23.31 14.23 -1.80
C ALA A 226 -23.10 15.75 -1.59
N ALA A 227 -22.72 16.22 -0.40
CA ALA A 227 -22.46 17.64 -0.15
C ALA A 227 -21.23 17.92 0.75
N THR A 228 -20.18 18.46 0.12
CA THR A 228 -19.08 19.32 0.66
C THR A 228 -17.99 18.73 1.58
N PRO A 229 -16.78 19.35 1.63
CA PRO A 229 -15.87 19.73 0.55
C PRO A 229 -14.45 19.13 0.72
N GLU A 230 -13.71 19.04 -0.39
CA GLU A 230 -12.28 18.76 -0.54
C GLU A 230 -11.48 18.37 0.73
N ASN A 231 -11.27 17.06 0.91
CA ASN A 231 -10.14 16.52 1.64
C ASN A 231 -10.04 16.88 3.15
N THR A 232 -11.04 16.42 3.89
CA THR A 232 -11.56 16.98 5.16
C THR A 232 -10.56 17.13 6.31
N ARG A 233 -9.95 18.32 6.37
CA ARG A 233 -9.43 18.92 7.61
C ARG A 233 -10.56 19.01 8.64
N ALA A 234 -10.26 18.78 9.91
CA ALA A 234 -11.21 19.00 10.99
C ALA A 234 -11.61 20.47 11.07
N ASP A 235 -12.89 20.75 11.31
CA ASP A 235 -13.34 22.11 11.63
C ASP A 235 -12.76 22.51 12.99
N MET A 236 -11.83 23.46 12.95
CA MET A 236 -11.09 23.92 14.14
C MET A 236 -11.90 24.89 14.99
N ASN A 237 -13.03 25.38 14.49
CA ASN A 237 -13.92 26.29 15.22
C ASN A 237 -14.99 25.54 16.04
N LEU A 238 -15.04 24.22 15.94
CA LEU A 238 -15.93 23.42 16.78
C LEU A 238 -15.50 23.50 18.25
N GLU A 239 -16.42 24.02 19.05
CA GLU A 239 -16.31 24.07 20.50
C GLU A 239 -16.72 22.72 21.12
N LEU A 240 -16.32 22.50 22.37
CA LEU A 240 -16.75 21.33 23.13
C LEU A 240 -18.27 21.36 23.30
N HIS A 241 -18.93 20.22 23.08
CA HIS A 241 -20.34 20.07 23.39
C HIS A 241 -20.56 19.99 24.91
N ALA A 242 -21.75 20.36 25.37
CA ALA A 242 -22.13 20.61 26.76
C ALA A 242 -21.59 21.93 27.35
N SER A 243 -22.05 22.30 28.54
CA SER A 243 -21.61 23.49 29.30
C SER A 243 -20.14 23.45 29.75
N LEU A 244 -19.34 22.57 29.16
CA LEU A 244 -17.92 22.37 29.45
C LEU A 244 -17.11 23.50 28.81
N LYS A 245 -16.41 24.27 29.64
CA LYS A 245 -15.46 25.30 29.19
C LYS A 245 -14.07 24.90 29.64
N GLY A 246 -13.20 24.56 28.70
CA GLY A 246 -11.82 24.17 29.02
C GLY A 246 -11.03 25.32 29.63
N ASP A 247 -10.27 25.02 30.68
CA ASP A 247 -9.36 25.95 31.37
C ASP A 247 -7.90 25.57 31.11
N LEU A 248 -7.14 26.49 30.51
CA LEU A 248 -5.74 26.25 30.14
C LEU A 248 -4.86 25.97 31.35
N THR A 249 -5.09 26.62 32.50
CA THR A 249 -4.23 26.48 33.68
C THR A 249 -4.42 25.12 34.34
N ARG A 250 -5.69 24.70 34.52
CA ARG A 250 -6.01 23.35 35.00
C ARG A 250 -5.55 22.29 34.00
N GLY A 251 -5.76 22.52 32.71
CA GLY A 251 -5.32 21.64 31.63
C GLY A 251 -3.81 21.43 31.61
N THR A 252 -3.03 22.50 31.78
CA THR A 252 -1.56 22.44 31.89
C THR A 252 -1.14 21.55 33.05
N THR A 253 -1.76 21.74 34.22
CA THR A 253 -1.46 20.95 35.43
C THR A 253 -1.74 19.46 35.20
N LEU A 254 -2.90 19.14 34.62
CA LEU A 254 -3.27 17.76 34.29
C LEU A 254 -2.33 17.14 33.26
N TYR A 255 -1.98 17.87 32.20
CA TYR A 255 -1.09 17.41 31.15
C TYR A 255 0.31 17.10 31.68
N MET A 256 0.87 18.03 32.46
CA MET A 256 2.23 17.87 32.98
C MET A 256 2.31 16.69 33.96
N ALA A 257 1.29 16.48 34.78
CA ALA A 257 1.26 15.38 35.74
C ALA A 257 1.01 14.00 35.10
N ASN A 258 0.25 13.93 33.98
CA ASN A 258 -0.30 12.66 33.50
C ASN A 258 0.04 12.31 32.05
N CYS A 259 0.32 13.29 31.19
CA CYS A 259 0.44 13.09 29.75
C CYS A 259 1.87 13.27 29.24
N SER A 260 2.61 14.24 29.79
CA SER A 260 3.94 14.68 29.36
C SER A 260 4.98 13.56 29.33
N THR A 261 4.86 12.57 30.23
CA THR A 261 5.81 11.46 30.33
C THR A 261 5.83 10.58 29.08
N CYS A 262 4.70 10.49 28.39
CA CYS A 262 4.58 9.75 27.11
C CYS A 262 4.60 10.73 25.93
N HIS A 263 3.84 11.81 25.99
CA HIS A 263 3.65 12.74 24.88
C HIS A 263 4.71 13.84 24.74
N GLY A 264 5.64 13.94 25.69
CA GLY A 264 6.65 15.00 25.73
C GLY A 264 6.10 16.28 26.36
N VAL A 265 6.98 17.11 26.94
CA VAL A 265 6.57 18.43 27.46
C VAL A 265 6.20 19.40 26.33
N GLU A 266 6.80 19.20 25.15
CA GLU A 266 6.56 20.00 23.94
C GLU A 266 5.43 19.44 23.05
N GLY A 267 4.80 18.33 23.46
CA GLY A 267 3.74 17.67 22.68
C GLY A 267 4.24 16.99 21.39
N ASP A 268 5.54 16.75 21.28
CA ASP A 268 6.20 16.16 20.11
C ASP A 268 6.12 14.62 20.06
N GLY A 269 5.53 14.00 21.07
CA GLY A 269 5.42 12.54 21.19
C GLY A 269 6.71 11.86 21.68
N ARG A 270 7.71 12.62 22.16
CA ARG A 270 9.03 12.11 22.57
C ARG A 270 9.24 12.20 24.08
N GLY A 271 8.20 11.91 24.86
CA GLY A 271 8.33 11.81 26.31
C GLY A 271 9.35 10.73 26.72
N PRO A 272 9.90 10.78 27.95
CA PRO A 272 10.92 9.84 28.42
C PRO A 272 10.49 8.37 28.37
N ARG A 273 9.19 8.06 28.32
CA ARG A 273 8.67 6.69 28.12
C ARG A 273 8.36 6.33 26.66
N ALA A 274 8.46 7.27 25.72
CA ALA A 274 8.08 7.02 24.32
C ALA A 274 8.96 5.95 23.64
N TYR A 275 10.20 5.71 24.10
CA TYR A 275 11.14 4.82 23.42
C TYR A 275 10.65 3.37 23.26
N PHE A 276 9.84 2.85 24.19
CA PHE A 276 9.33 1.47 24.17
C PHE A 276 7.85 1.34 23.81
N ILE A 277 7.11 2.45 23.66
CA ILE A 277 5.67 2.43 23.36
C ILE A 277 5.45 2.18 21.86
N ASN A 278 4.64 1.17 21.52
CA ASN A 278 4.22 0.88 20.16
C ASN A 278 2.69 0.67 20.10
N PRO A 279 1.94 1.42 19.27
CA PRO A 279 2.37 2.54 18.41
C PRO A 279 2.85 3.74 19.24
N LYS A 280 3.85 4.47 18.71
CA LYS A 280 4.44 5.64 19.37
C LYS A 280 3.36 6.67 19.80
N PRO A 281 3.59 7.39 20.92
CA PRO A 281 2.75 8.50 21.33
C PRO A 281 2.59 9.51 20.20
N ARG A 282 1.41 10.13 20.12
CA ARG A 282 1.12 11.07 19.04
C ARG A 282 1.98 12.31 19.16
N ASN A 283 2.66 12.65 18.08
CA ASN A 283 3.25 13.96 17.83
C ASN A 283 2.12 14.95 17.44
N PHE A 284 1.79 15.88 18.33
CA PHE A 284 0.74 16.89 18.11
C PHE A 284 1.18 17.98 17.13
N LEU A 285 2.48 18.20 16.97
CA LEU A 285 3.05 19.22 16.09
C LEU A 285 3.01 18.81 14.61
N HIS A 286 2.87 17.51 14.33
CA HIS A 286 2.80 16.98 12.97
C HIS A 286 1.60 17.57 12.20
N THR A 287 1.79 17.88 10.91
CA THR A 287 0.76 18.47 10.02
C THR A 287 -0.55 17.70 10.03
N ALA A 288 -0.49 16.37 9.94
CA ALA A 288 -1.66 15.50 10.09
C ALA A 288 -2.40 15.69 11.42
N SER A 289 -1.68 15.81 12.55
CA SER A 289 -2.30 16.03 13.85
C SER A 289 -3.00 17.39 13.89
N ARG A 290 -2.34 18.45 13.39
CA ARG A 290 -2.90 19.81 13.28
C ARG A 290 -4.07 19.92 12.31
N ALA A 291 -4.16 19.02 11.33
CA ALA A 291 -5.28 18.93 10.41
C ALA A 291 -6.46 18.13 10.98
N SER A 292 -6.28 17.34 12.03
CA SER A 292 -7.25 16.32 12.46
C SER A 292 -7.86 16.53 13.84
N TYR A 293 -7.14 17.15 14.77
CA TYR A 293 -7.48 17.12 16.20
C TYR A 293 -8.07 18.45 16.68
N ASN A 294 -9.32 18.73 16.31
CA ASN A 294 -10.09 19.79 16.95
C ASN A 294 -10.51 19.41 18.38
N ARG A 295 -11.13 20.35 19.12
CA ARG A 295 -11.48 20.15 20.53
C ARG A 295 -12.35 18.91 20.80
N PRO A 296 -13.47 18.67 20.08
CA PRO A 296 -14.28 17.46 20.30
C PRO A 296 -13.51 16.16 20.02
N THR A 297 -12.63 16.17 19.01
CA THR A 297 -11.81 15.00 18.68
C THR A 297 -10.78 14.72 19.76
N LEU A 298 -10.12 15.76 20.31
CA LEU A 298 -9.20 15.62 21.44
C LEU A 298 -9.93 15.09 22.68
N PHE A 299 -11.08 15.68 23.02
CA PHE A 299 -11.91 15.26 24.15
C PHE A 299 -12.27 13.77 24.05
N THR A 300 -12.77 13.35 22.89
CA THR A 300 -13.15 11.95 22.65
C THR A 300 -11.94 11.02 22.71
N ALA A 301 -10.82 11.41 22.10
CA ALA A 301 -9.60 10.59 22.07
C ALA A 301 -8.98 10.42 23.46
N ILE A 302 -9.03 11.45 24.32
CA ILE A 302 -8.53 11.39 25.69
C ILE A 302 -9.49 10.55 26.55
N GLY A 303 -10.79 10.82 26.47
CA GLY A 303 -11.80 10.09 27.26
C GLY A 303 -11.83 8.59 26.95
N LYS A 304 -11.90 8.23 25.66
CA LYS A 304 -11.98 6.83 25.21
C LYS A 304 -10.63 6.12 25.12
N GLY A 305 -9.52 6.85 25.15
CA GLY A 305 -8.20 6.31 24.92
C GLY A 305 -8.04 5.73 23.51
N LYS A 306 -7.06 4.85 23.33
CA LYS A 306 -6.83 4.19 22.04
C LYS A 306 -6.63 2.69 22.25
N LEU A 307 -7.60 1.92 21.74
CA LEU A 307 -7.61 0.46 21.79
C LEU A 307 -6.30 -0.12 21.20
N ARG A 308 -5.77 -1.17 21.84
CA ARG A 308 -4.49 -1.83 21.49
C ARG A 308 -3.30 -0.85 21.48
N SER A 309 -3.26 0.06 22.45
CA SER A 309 -2.11 0.91 22.70
C SER A 309 -2.01 1.25 24.19
N GLU A 310 -0.87 1.81 24.58
CA GLU A 310 -0.60 2.27 25.96
C GLU A 310 -1.38 3.55 26.35
N MET A 311 -2.25 4.08 25.48
CA MET A 311 -3.08 5.26 25.80
C MET A 311 -4.41 4.81 26.43
N PRO A 312 -4.59 4.96 27.75
CA PRO A 312 -5.77 4.47 28.46
C PRO A 312 -7.00 5.35 28.22
N ALA A 313 -8.18 4.81 28.56
CA ALA A 313 -9.43 5.57 28.58
C ALA A 313 -9.51 6.43 29.85
N TRP A 314 -9.18 7.73 29.73
CA TRP A 314 -9.10 8.63 30.89
C TRP A 314 -10.46 8.94 31.52
N GLU A 315 -11.58 8.67 30.84
CA GLU A 315 -12.92 8.79 31.43
C GLU A 315 -13.17 7.85 32.62
N LYS A 316 -12.25 6.91 32.88
CA LYS A 316 -12.29 6.04 34.07
C LYS A 316 -11.66 6.68 35.31
N VAL A 317 -10.95 7.80 35.15
CA VAL A 317 -10.20 8.47 36.24
C VAL A 317 -10.51 9.97 36.31
N PHE A 318 -10.73 10.62 35.16
CA PHE A 318 -11.10 12.02 35.05
C PHE A 318 -12.58 12.19 34.77
N ASN A 319 -13.17 13.26 35.31
CA ASN A 319 -14.50 13.71 34.90
C ASN A 319 -14.43 14.50 33.58
N ASP A 320 -15.59 14.75 32.98
CA ASP A 320 -15.69 15.46 31.70
C ASP A 320 -15.03 16.85 31.71
N GLN A 321 -15.13 17.60 32.81
CA GLN A 321 -14.51 18.93 32.90
C GLN A 321 -12.98 18.84 32.92
N GLN A 322 -12.40 17.85 33.60
CA GLN A 322 -10.95 17.62 33.58
C GLN A 322 -10.46 17.21 32.19
N ILE A 323 -11.23 16.38 31.47
CA ILE A 323 -10.94 16.01 30.08
C ILE A 323 -11.04 17.24 29.16
N ALA A 324 -12.04 18.11 29.37
CA ALA A 324 -12.19 19.37 28.65
C ALA A 324 -10.99 20.31 28.88
N ASP A 325 -10.54 20.46 30.12
CA ASP A 325 -9.40 21.30 30.48
C ASP A 325 -8.11 20.84 29.78
N VAL A 326 -7.77 19.55 29.85
CA VAL A 326 -6.57 19.01 29.18
C VAL A 326 -6.70 19.05 27.65
N SER A 327 -7.91 18.88 27.11
CA SER A 327 -8.17 19.00 25.67
C SER A 327 -7.92 20.42 25.18
N GLU A 328 -8.35 21.44 25.94
CA GLU A 328 -8.12 22.84 25.62
C GLU A 328 -6.63 23.19 25.65
N PHE A 329 -5.92 22.73 26.68
CA PHE A 329 -4.47 22.92 26.76
C PHE A 329 -3.75 22.33 25.52
N ILE A 330 -4.04 21.08 25.15
CA ILE A 330 -3.42 20.45 23.98
C ILE A 330 -3.77 21.20 22.70
N PHE A 331 -5.04 21.60 22.54
CA PHE A 331 -5.51 22.33 21.37
C PHE A 331 -4.77 23.66 21.20
N LYS A 332 -4.75 24.49 22.27
CA LYS A 332 -4.15 25.83 22.28
C LYS A 332 -2.63 25.84 22.36
N SER A 333 -1.98 24.75 22.77
CA SER A 333 -0.51 24.74 22.91
C SER A 333 0.18 24.07 21.72
N PHE A 334 -0.43 23.04 21.11
CA PHE A 334 0.27 22.20 20.15
C PHE A 334 -0.41 22.12 18.78
N ILE A 335 -1.75 22.07 18.77
CA ILE A 335 -2.53 21.87 17.54
C ILE A 335 -2.73 23.19 16.78
N SER A 336 -3.28 24.18 17.47
CA SER A 336 -3.57 25.51 16.94
C SER A 336 -3.05 26.57 17.92
N PRO A 337 -1.71 26.67 18.08
CA PRO A 337 -1.07 27.60 18.99
C PRO A 337 -1.35 29.07 18.68
#